data_AF-A0A2A6B2L5-F1
#
_entry.id   AF-A0A2A6B2L5-F1
#
_cell.length_a   1.000
_cell.length_b   1.000
_cell.length_c   1.000
_cell.angle_alpha   90.00
_cell.angle_beta   90.00
_cell.angle_gamma   90.00
#
_symmetry.space_group_name_H-M   'P 1'
#
loop_
_entity.id
_entity.type
_entity.pdbx_description
1 polymer ?
#
loop_
_entity_poly.entity_id
_entity_poly.type
_entity_poly.pdbx_seq_one_letter_code
_entity_poly.pdbx_strand_id
1 'polypeptide(L)'
;MNMSDKEACSTVKTVDGDFLSYHLYLWEGLVVVAVNVILVYVIISNSKLRTQKEYLLYAGCIFFDIIFGLTYAIAAVYRFFLAWNNTYFPLFTTYQCILTPHIILFVYITPGAGILVLICSIDRFFGVFFPIKYIKMTTNYVIILFSISFAIPLLMLVAGIVTSSRANTIHNQQATCTTAQGTTADMYMILRLTRVVGSCACAIVYIPIFARIYLASISRGSIMHVRTITGPSPRVSIEELRKSISKKKSGFIQAEQKRFTFKLS
;
A
#
# COMPACT_ATOMS: atom_id res chain seq x y z
N MET A 1 24.84 14.77 33.94
CA MET A 1 24.12 13.49 33.92
C MET A 1 24.86 12.57 34.87
N ASN A 2 24.32 12.36 36.07
CA ASN A 2 25.03 11.64 37.14
C ASN A 2 25.01 10.14 36.86
N MET A 3 26.20 9.56 36.84
CA MET A 3 26.52 8.17 36.48
C MET A 3 26.15 7.16 37.58
N SER A 4 25.05 7.40 38.32
CA SER A 4 24.69 6.64 39.53
C SER A 4 23.34 5.94 39.48
N ASP A 5 22.58 6.07 38.39
CA ASP A 5 21.53 5.11 38.07
C ASP A 5 22.21 3.96 37.35
N LYS A 6 22.51 2.87 38.08
CA LYS A 6 22.97 1.63 37.47
C LYS A 6 21.87 1.18 36.49
N GLU A 7 22.08 1.42 35.20
CA GLU A 7 21.16 0.99 34.16
C GLU A 7 20.89 -0.50 34.35
N ALA A 8 19.63 -0.85 34.61
CA ALA A 8 19.23 -2.23 34.77
C ALA A 8 19.56 -2.94 33.44
N CYS A 9 20.48 -3.90 33.50
CA CYS A 9 20.93 -4.66 32.33
C CYS A 9 20.17 -5.99 32.24
N SER A 10 19.91 -6.43 31.01
CA SER A 10 19.40 -7.78 30.76
C SER A 10 20.47 -8.81 31.14
N THR A 11 20.02 -9.99 31.57
CA THR A 11 20.89 -11.15 31.83
C THR A 11 21.45 -11.76 30.54
N VAL A 12 20.89 -11.42 29.38
CA VAL A 12 21.29 -11.91 28.07
C VAL A 12 22.47 -11.08 27.54
N LYS A 13 23.56 -11.78 27.16
CA LYS A 13 24.74 -11.15 26.54
C LYS A 13 24.45 -10.78 25.09
N THR A 14 25.04 -9.69 24.62
CA THR A 14 24.90 -9.23 23.22
C THR A 14 25.52 -10.19 22.21
N VAL A 15 26.54 -10.95 22.62
CA VAL A 15 27.22 -11.97 21.81
C VAL A 15 26.29 -13.13 21.43
N ASP A 16 25.30 -13.43 22.28
CA ASP A 16 24.30 -14.47 22.02
C ASP A 16 23.15 -13.96 21.14
N GLY A 17 23.20 -12.69 20.71
CA GLY A 17 22.21 -12.10 19.83
C GLY A 17 22.27 -12.68 18.41
N ASP A 18 21.11 -12.78 17.76
CA ASP A 18 20.99 -13.25 16.39
C ASP A 18 21.54 -12.22 15.37
N PHE A 19 22.86 -12.12 15.23
CA PHE A 19 23.52 -11.23 14.26
C PHE A 19 23.06 -11.52 12.81
N LEU A 20 22.72 -12.77 12.51
CA LEU A 20 22.15 -13.16 11.22
C LEU A 20 20.87 -12.38 10.92
N SER A 21 19.97 -12.27 11.90
CA SER A 21 18.71 -11.52 11.76
C SER A 21 18.98 -10.04 11.48
N TYR A 22 20.01 -9.45 12.10
CA TYR A 22 20.35 -8.04 11.88
C TYR A 22 20.88 -7.81 10.45
N HIS A 23 21.75 -8.70 9.95
CA HIS A 23 22.24 -8.62 8.58
C HIS A 23 21.13 -8.83 7.55
N LEU A 24 20.22 -9.78 7.78
CA LEU A 24 19.08 -10.01 6.89
C LEU A 24 18.19 -8.78 6.81
N TYR A 25 17.83 -8.16 7.94
CA TYR A 25 17.01 -6.94 7.95
C TYR A 25 17.70 -5.78 7.23
N LEU A 26 19.02 -5.63 7.39
CA LEU A 26 19.78 -4.57 6.74
C LEU A 26 19.76 -4.73 5.22
N TRP A 27 20.14 -5.91 4.72
CA TRP A 27 20.24 -6.17 3.29
C TRP A 27 18.87 -6.20 2.62
N GLU A 28 17.86 -6.81 3.25
CA GLU A 28 16.48 -6.80 2.78
C GLU A 28 15.96 -5.37 2.63
N GLY A 29 16.11 -4.54 3.67
CA GLY A 29 15.69 -3.15 3.65
C GLY A 29 16.38 -2.33 2.55
N LEU A 30 17.70 -2.47 2.41
CA LEU A 30 18.48 -1.74 1.40
C LEU A 30 18.11 -2.15 -0.03
N VAL A 31 17.89 -3.44 -0.29
CA VAL A 31 17.47 -3.93 -1.62
C VAL A 31 16.08 -3.39 -1.97
N VAL A 32 15.14 -3.43 -1.02
CA VAL A 32 13.79 -2.88 -1.22
C VAL A 32 13.85 -1.38 -1.53
N VAL A 33 14.64 -0.61 -0.79
CA VAL A 33 14.81 0.84 -1.04
C VAL A 33 15.43 1.09 -2.41
N ALA A 34 16.51 0.39 -2.75
CA ALA A 34 17.22 0.60 -4.01
C ALA A 34 16.31 0.33 -5.23
N VAL A 35 15.59 -0.80 -5.23
CA VAL A 35 14.67 -1.16 -6.32
C VAL A 35 13.54 -0.14 -6.43
N ASN A 36 12.91 0.24 -5.32
CA ASN A 36 11.79 1.17 -5.36
C ASN A 36 12.21 2.60 -5.74
N VAL A 37 13.39 3.07 -5.31
CA VAL A 37 13.93 4.38 -5.73
C VAL A 37 14.16 4.42 -7.25
N ILE A 38 14.69 3.35 -7.84
CA ILE A 38 14.84 3.24 -9.30
C ILE A 38 13.47 3.33 -9.99
N LEU A 39 12.45 2.64 -9.48
CA LEU A 39 11.10 2.69 -10.04
C LEU A 39 10.48 4.10 -9.94
N VAL A 40 10.61 4.77 -8.79
CA VAL A 40 10.16 6.17 -8.63
C VAL A 40 10.87 7.06 -9.65
N TYR A 41 12.19 6.91 -9.79
CA TYR A 41 12.98 7.70 -10.73
C TYR A 41 12.49 7.53 -12.18
N VAL A 42 12.19 6.30 -12.61
CA VAL A 42 11.64 6.01 -13.94
C VAL A 42 10.27 6.67 -14.14
N ILE A 43 9.38 6.58 -13.14
CA ILE A 43 8.03 7.17 -13.20
C ILE A 43 8.10 8.69 -13.29
N ILE A 44 8.96 9.32 -12.46
CA ILE A 44 9.10 10.79 -12.42
C ILE A 44 9.76 11.33 -13.70
N SER A 45 10.75 10.61 -14.25
CA SER A 45 11.49 11.02 -15.45
C SER A 45 10.63 11.03 -16.72
N ASN A 46 9.56 10.23 -16.76
CA ASN A 46 8.71 10.12 -17.95
C ASN A 46 7.41 10.93 -17.83
N SER A 47 7.35 12.08 -18.50
CA SER A 47 6.18 12.96 -18.48
C SER A 47 4.89 12.29 -18.95
N LYS A 48 4.96 11.34 -19.90
CA LYS A 48 3.80 10.61 -20.41
C LYS A 48 3.19 9.67 -19.36
N LEU A 49 4.03 9.08 -18.51
CA LEU A 49 3.56 8.20 -17.42
C LEU A 49 2.87 9.04 -16.34
N ARG A 50 3.43 10.20 -15.98
CA ARG A 50 2.85 11.08 -14.94
C ARG A 50 1.43 11.57 -15.24
N THR A 51 1.04 11.65 -16.52
CA THR A 51 -0.32 12.06 -16.90
C THR A 51 -1.37 10.99 -16.62
N GLN A 52 -0.98 9.70 -16.48
CA GLN A 52 -1.96 8.65 -16.19
C GLN A 52 -2.09 8.43 -14.68
N LYS A 53 -3.33 8.50 -14.19
CA LYS A 53 -3.67 8.42 -12.74
C LYS A 53 -3.21 7.12 -12.11
N GLU A 54 -3.16 6.03 -12.89
CA GLU A 54 -2.72 4.72 -12.43
C GLU A 54 -1.26 4.74 -11.95
N TYR A 55 -0.38 5.48 -12.64
CA TYR A 55 1.01 5.62 -12.23
C TYR A 55 1.16 6.46 -10.97
N LEU A 56 0.25 7.40 -10.71
CA LEU A 56 0.25 8.16 -9.46
C LEU A 56 -0.11 7.26 -8.27
N LEU A 57 -1.06 6.34 -8.44
CA LEU A 57 -1.37 5.33 -7.44
C LEU A 57 -0.17 4.40 -7.19
N TYR A 58 0.47 3.90 -8.25
CA TYR A 58 1.68 3.08 -8.08
C TYR A 58 2.82 3.85 -7.43
N ALA A 59 3.03 5.12 -7.77
CA ALA A 59 4.06 5.94 -7.15
C ALA A 59 3.88 6.05 -5.63
N GLY A 60 2.64 6.20 -5.13
CA GLY A 60 2.41 6.21 -3.69
C GLY A 60 2.61 4.84 -3.02
N CYS A 61 2.34 3.74 -3.71
CA CYS A 61 2.69 2.40 -3.23
C CYS A 61 4.21 2.21 -3.12
N ILE A 62 4.93 2.56 -4.17
CA ILE A 62 6.40 2.47 -4.21
C ILE A 62 7.01 3.37 -3.13
N PHE A 63 6.46 4.57 -2.92
CA PHE A 63 6.88 5.46 -1.84
C PHE A 63 6.67 4.82 -0.45
N PHE A 64 5.53 4.16 -0.23
CA PHE A 64 5.28 3.42 1.00
C PHE A 64 6.28 2.27 1.19
N ASP A 65 6.62 1.54 0.13
CA ASP A 65 7.62 0.47 0.16
C ASP A 65 9.03 0.98 0.46
N ILE A 66 9.37 2.21 0.03
CA ILE A 66 10.62 2.87 0.43
C ILE A 66 10.64 3.11 1.95
N ILE A 67 9.55 3.66 2.51
CA ILE A 67 9.43 3.85 3.96
C ILE A 67 9.55 2.50 4.70
N PHE A 68 8.90 1.47 4.17
CA PHE A 68 8.99 0.11 4.71
C PHE A 68 10.44 -0.39 4.71
N GLY A 69 11.14 -0.36 3.57
CA GLY A 69 12.54 -0.78 3.49
C GLY A 69 13.49 0.03 4.37
N LEU A 70 13.32 1.35 4.45
CA LEU A 70 14.08 2.22 5.36
C LEU A 70 13.86 1.84 6.83
N THR A 71 12.64 1.46 7.19
CA THR A 71 12.33 1.03 8.57
C THR A 71 13.14 -0.21 8.97
N TYR A 72 13.25 -1.19 8.07
CA TYR A 72 14.06 -2.39 8.30
C TYR A 72 15.56 -2.06 8.41
N ALA A 73 16.07 -1.20 7.53
CA ALA A 73 17.47 -0.77 7.56
C ALA A 73 17.80 0.00 8.86
N ILE A 74 16.94 0.93 9.29
CA ILE A 74 17.11 1.69 10.53
C ILE A 74 17.07 0.75 11.74
N ALA A 75 16.14 -0.21 11.77
CA ALA A 75 16.05 -1.20 12.85
C ALA A 75 17.33 -2.04 12.95
N ALA A 76 17.87 -2.48 11.82
CA ALA A 76 19.10 -3.26 11.77
C ALA A 76 20.32 -2.46 12.23
N VAL A 77 20.52 -1.24 11.71
CA VAL A 77 21.63 -0.35 12.11
C VAL A 77 21.56 -0.04 13.60
N TYR A 78 20.36 0.25 14.13
CA TYR A 78 20.16 0.53 15.54
C TYR A 78 20.54 -0.67 16.43
N ARG A 79 20.09 -1.89 16.07
CA ARG A 79 20.43 -3.11 16.82
C ARG A 79 21.91 -3.47 16.71
N PHE A 80 22.52 -3.25 15.54
CA PHE A 80 23.95 -3.45 15.34
C PHE A 80 24.79 -2.51 16.21
N PHE A 81 24.43 -1.22 16.24
CA PHE A 81 25.08 -0.23 17.10
C PHE A 81 24.94 -0.57 18.58
N LEU A 82 23.76 -1.03 19.00
CA LEU A 82 23.52 -1.45 20.38
C LEU A 82 24.37 -2.66 20.77
N ALA A 83 24.46 -3.66 19.90
CA ALA A 83 25.27 -4.87 20.11
C ALA A 83 26.78 -4.58 20.11
N TRP A 84 27.23 -3.59 19.33
CA TRP A 84 28.64 -3.21 19.25
C TRP A 84 29.13 -2.49 20.51
N ASN A 85 28.31 -1.60 21.08
CA ASN A 85 28.73 -0.73 22.18
C ASN A 85 28.51 -1.34 23.58
N ASN A 86 27.71 -2.39 23.70
CA ASN A 86 27.32 -2.93 25.00
C ASN A 86 27.60 -4.44 25.07
N THR A 87 28.05 -4.91 26.23
CA THR A 87 28.19 -6.36 26.51
C THR A 87 26.86 -7.01 26.90
N TYR A 88 25.94 -6.21 27.46
CA TYR A 88 24.58 -6.61 27.85
C TYR A 88 23.58 -5.62 27.29
N PHE A 89 22.37 -6.08 26.95
CA PHE A 89 21.33 -5.17 26.48
C PHE A 89 20.78 -4.33 27.63
N PRO A 90 20.76 -2.98 27.53
CA PRO A 90 20.11 -2.14 28.53
C PRO A 90 18.59 -2.39 28.51
N LEU A 91 17.95 -2.23 29.67
CA LEU A 91 16.51 -2.38 29.82
C LEU A 91 15.80 -1.05 29.66
N PHE A 92 14.85 -1.00 28.73
CA PHE A 92 13.99 0.14 28.45
C PHE A 92 12.58 -0.09 29.01
N THR A 93 11.89 1.01 29.26
CA THR A 93 10.44 0.98 29.44
C THR A 93 9.72 0.85 28.09
N THR A 94 8.46 0.44 28.11
CA THR A 94 7.58 0.41 26.93
C THR A 94 7.55 1.76 26.20
N TYR A 95 7.51 2.87 26.95
CA TYR A 95 7.50 4.21 26.37
C TYR A 95 8.84 4.61 25.74
N GLN A 96 9.97 4.29 26.37
CA GLN A 96 11.28 4.50 25.74
C GLN A 96 11.40 3.68 24.45
N CYS A 97 10.86 2.46 24.47
CA CYS A 97 10.88 1.56 23.33
C CYS A 97 10.07 2.09 22.14
N ILE A 98 8.84 2.60 22.36
CA ILE A 98 8.02 3.15 21.27
C ILE A 98 8.63 4.41 20.64
N LEU A 99 9.37 5.19 21.41
CA LEU A 99 10.01 6.41 20.92
C LEU A 99 11.24 6.14 20.05
N THR A 100 11.71 4.90 19.98
CA THR A 100 12.79 4.56 19.05
C THR A 100 12.30 4.70 17.60
N PRO A 101 13.13 5.27 16.70
CA PRO A 101 12.67 5.69 15.37
C PRO A 101 12.13 4.52 14.53
N HIS A 102 12.75 3.35 14.62
CA HIS A 102 12.29 2.17 13.89
C HIS A 102 10.95 1.64 14.40
N ILE A 103 10.64 1.74 15.71
CA ILE A 103 9.36 1.30 16.26
C ILE A 103 8.25 2.26 15.86
N ILE A 104 8.47 3.58 15.90
CA ILE A 104 7.53 4.58 15.39
C ILE A 104 7.12 4.22 13.95
N LEU A 105 8.13 3.94 13.10
CA LEU A 105 7.89 3.56 11.72
C LEU A 105 7.18 2.20 11.61
N PHE A 106 7.54 1.18 12.40
CA PHE A 106 6.85 -0.12 12.39
C PHE A 106 5.37 -0.01 12.78
N VAL A 107 5.05 0.79 13.80
CA VAL A 107 3.67 1.06 14.23
C VAL A 107 2.89 1.75 13.11
N TYR A 108 3.54 2.65 12.37
CA TYR A 108 2.93 3.34 11.23
C TYR A 108 2.70 2.42 10.02
N ILE A 109 3.73 1.68 9.57
CA ILE A 109 3.65 0.88 8.34
C ILE A 109 2.80 -0.40 8.50
N THR A 110 2.70 -0.97 9.70
CA THR A 110 1.99 -2.24 9.91
C THR A 110 0.52 -2.19 9.46
N PRO A 111 -0.33 -1.28 9.98
CA PRO A 111 -1.70 -1.12 9.49
C PRO A 111 -1.75 -0.45 8.12
N GLY A 112 -0.79 0.45 7.82
CA GLY A 112 -0.69 1.16 6.55
C GLY A 112 -0.62 0.22 5.35
N ALA A 113 0.14 -0.87 5.45
CA ALA A 113 0.28 -1.86 4.37
C ALA A 113 -1.07 -2.50 4.00
N GLY A 114 -1.88 -2.89 4.99
CA GLY A 114 -3.20 -3.48 4.75
C GLY A 114 -4.21 -2.48 4.18
N ILE A 115 -4.21 -1.25 4.69
CA ILE A 115 -5.10 -0.17 4.22
C ILE A 115 -4.77 0.22 2.78
N LEU A 116 -3.48 0.37 2.47
CA LEU A 116 -3.01 0.76 1.15
C LEU A 116 -3.37 -0.28 0.09
N VAL A 117 -3.18 -1.57 0.39
CA VAL A 117 -3.57 -2.68 -0.50
C VAL A 117 -5.09 -2.71 -0.71
N LEU A 118 -5.88 -2.48 0.34
CA LEU A 118 -7.34 -2.37 0.22
C LEU A 118 -7.75 -1.20 -0.67
N ILE A 119 -7.18 -0.01 -0.47
CA ILE A 119 -7.46 1.18 -1.30
C ILE A 119 -7.10 0.91 -2.77
N CYS A 120 -5.97 0.26 -3.04
CA CYS A 120 -5.60 -0.12 -4.40
C CYS A 120 -6.62 -1.07 -5.03
N SER A 121 -7.11 -2.06 -4.28
CA SER A 121 -8.16 -2.97 -4.77
C SER A 121 -9.47 -2.24 -5.09
N ILE A 122 -9.83 -1.25 -4.26
CA ILE A 122 -11.04 -0.44 -4.45
C ILE A 122 -10.90 0.46 -5.68
N ASP A 123 -9.75 1.09 -5.88
CA ASP A 123 -9.47 1.88 -7.09
C ASP A 123 -9.64 1.02 -8.36
N ARG A 124 -9.06 -0.20 -8.36
CA ARG A 124 -9.19 -1.15 -9.47
C ARG A 124 -10.63 -1.62 -9.67
N PHE A 125 -11.38 -1.83 -8.59
CA PHE A 125 -12.80 -2.12 -8.64
C PHE A 125 -13.56 -1.01 -9.37
N PHE A 126 -13.35 0.27 -9.02
CA PHE A 126 -13.99 1.39 -9.69
C PHE A 126 -13.60 1.51 -11.17
N GLY A 127 -12.33 1.25 -11.52
CA GLY A 127 -11.85 1.25 -12.90
C GLY A 127 -12.55 0.20 -13.77
N VAL A 128 -12.80 -1.00 -13.24
CA VAL A 128 -13.43 -2.11 -13.99
C VAL A 128 -14.94 -1.97 -14.10
N PHE A 129 -15.62 -1.58 -13.01
CA PHE A 129 -17.08 -1.49 -13.00
C PHE A 129 -17.62 -0.18 -13.59
N PHE A 130 -16.88 0.93 -13.48
CA PHE A 130 -17.34 2.26 -13.87
C PHE A 130 -16.33 3.04 -14.73
N PRO A 131 -15.89 2.50 -15.88
CA PRO A 131 -14.79 3.08 -16.67
C PRO A 131 -15.06 4.52 -17.13
N ILE A 132 -16.29 4.84 -17.54
CA ILE A 132 -16.67 6.19 -18.00
C ILE A 132 -16.56 7.22 -16.87
N LYS A 133 -16.99 6.85 -15.65
CA LYS A 133 -16.91 7.73 -14.48
C LYS A 133 -15.46 7.87 -14.00
N TYR A 134 -14.71 6.77 -14.01
CA TYR A 134 -13.30 6.72 -13.61
C TYR A 134 -12.41 7.61 -14.50
N ILE A 135 -12.61 7.58 -15.83
CA ILE A 135 -11.87 8.45 -16.75
C ILE A 135 -12.16 9.93 -16.48
N LYS A 136 -13.40 10.29 -16.13
CA LYS A 136 -13.81 11.67 -15.83
C LYS A 136 -13.37 12.20 -14.46
N MET A 137 -13.03 11.34 -13.49
CA MET A 137 -12.56 11.80 -12.16
C MET A 137 -11.23 12.55 -12.27
N THR A 138 -11.00 13.61 -11.50
CA THR A 138 -9.75 14.38 -11.55
C THR A 138 -8.67 13.79 -10.64
N THR A 139 -7.42 14.28 -10.75
CA THR A 139 -6.29 13.86 -9.90
C THR A 139 -6.54 14.05 -8.40
N ASN A 140 -7.45 14.98 -8.02
CA ASN A 140 -7.84 15.22 -6.64
C ASN A 140 -8.36 13.95 -5.94
N TYR A 141 -9.00 13.05 -6.69
CA TYR A 141 -9.46 11.77 -6.15
C TYR A 141 -8.32 10.93 -5.58
N VAL A 142 -7.20 10.83 -6.32
CA VAL A 142 -6.03 10.05 -5.91
C VAL A 142 -5.37 10.67 -4.68
N ILE A 143 -5.30 12.01 -4.62
CA ILE A 143 -4.78 12.74 -3.47
C ILE A 143 -5.62 12.44 -2.22
N ILE A 144 -6.95 12.47 -2.33
CA ILE A 144 -7.85 12.15 -1.20
C ILE A 144 -7.65 10.71 -0.74
N LEU A 145 -7.56 9.74 -1.66
CA LEU A 145 -7.30 8.34 -1.32
C LEU A 145 -6.00 8.18 -0.53
N PHE A 146 -4.91 8.79 -0.99
CA PHE A 146 -3.64 8.74 -0.27
C PHE A 146 -3.71 9.44 1.08
N SER A 147 -4.30 10.63 1.15
CA SER A 147 -4.48 11.34 2.41
C SER A 147 -5.20 10.48 3.45
N ILE A 148 -6.26 9.76 3.05
CA ILE A 148 -6.96 8.82 3.95
C ILE A 148 -6.04 7.65 4.33
N SER A 149 -5.33 7.07 3.36
CA SER A 149 -4.41 5.94 3.58
C SER A 149 -3.30 6.26 4.57
N PHE A 150 -2.80 7.50 4.59
CA PHE A 150 -1.73 7.93 5.48
C PHE A 150 -2.25 8.51 6.81
N ALA A 151 -3.46 9.09 6.82
CA ALA A 151 -4.07 9.64 8.03
C ALA A 151 -4.46 8.55 9.03
N ILE A 152 -5.04 7.43 8.59
CA ILE A 152 -5.48 6.36 9.49
C ILE A 152 -4.32 5.74 10.29
N PRO A 153 -3.19 5.32 9.67
CA PRO A 153 -2.02 4.85 10.42
C PRO A 153 -1.40 5.91 11.31
N LEU A 154 -1.45 7.18 10.93
CA LEU A 154 -0.98 8.29 11.77
C LEU A 154 -1.79 8.39 13.07
N LEU A 155 -3.12 8.28 12.98
CA LEU A 155 -3.99 8.25 14.17
C LEU A 155 -3.68 7.05 15.05
N MET A 156 -3.44 5.87 14.45
CA MET A 156 -3.02 4.68 15.20
C MET A 156 -1.67 4.87 15.89
N LEU A 157 -0.70 5.52 15.23
CA LEU A 157 0.59 5.84 15.84
C LEU A 157 0.43 6.74 17.06
N VAL A 158 -0.36 7.81 16.96
CA VAL A 158 -0.64 8.71 18.09
C VAL A 158 -1.30 7.94 19.24
N ALA A 159 -2.29 7.09 18.94
CA ALA A 159 -2.93 6.24 19.95
C ALA A 159 -1.93 5.27 20.60
N GLY A 160 -1.01 4.69 19.82
CA GLY A 160 0.06 3.82 20.32
C GLY A 160 1.01 4.54 21.28
N ILE A 161 1.40 5.77 20.96
CA ILE A 161 2.27 6.60 21.82
C ILE A 161 1.55 6.95 23.13
N VAL A 162 0.28 7.37 23.06
CA VAL A 162 -0.52 7.73 24.24
C VAL A 162 -0.79 6.54 25.15
N THR A 163 -1.08 5.37 24.59
CA THR A 163 -1.30 4.14 25.39
C THR A 163 0.01 3.66 26.02
N SER A 164 1.12 3.75 25.30
CA SER A 164 2.44 3.34 25.80
C SER A 164 2.99 4.28 26.86
N SER A 165 2.69 5.59 26.79
CA SER A 165 3.09 6.55 27.83
C SER A 165 2.42 6.27 29.18
N ARG A 166 1.18 5.76 29.15
CA ARG A 166 0.47 5.33 30.36
C ARG A 166 1.03 4.03 30.96
N ALA A 167 1.65 3.18 30.13
CA ALA A 167 2.25 1.90 30.53
C ALA A 167 3.75 2.00 30.91
N ASN A 168 4.25 3.20 31.24
CA ASN A 168 5.67 3.49 31.43
C ASN A 168 6.27 3.03 32.79
N THR A 169 5.68 2.04 33.46
CA THR A 169 6.02 1.74 34.86
C THR A 169 7.06 0.65 35.05
N ILE A 170 7.34 -0.19 34.04
CA ILE A 170 8.19 -1.38 34.20
C ILE A 170 9.37 -1.35 33.20
N HIS A 171 10.60 -1.39 33.72
CA HIS A 171 11.84 -1.56 32.94
C HIS A 171 12.13 -3.05 32.71
N ASN A 172 11.36 -3.69 31.84
CA ASN A 172 11.50 -5.13 31.56
C ASN A 172 11.74 -5.44 30.07
N GLN A 173 11.88 -4.42 29.21
CA GLN A 173 12.07 -4.63 27.78
C GLN A 173 13.53 -4.47 27.40
N GLN A 174 14.03 -5.37 26.55
CA GLN A 174 15.37 -5.21 25.98
C GLN A 174 15.39 -4.02 25.02
N ALA A 175 16.47 -3.24 25.05
CA ALA A 175 16.63 -2.08 24.16
C ALA A 175 16.69 -2.43 22.65
N THR A 176 16.78 -3.71 22.27
CA THR A 176 16.64 -4.17 20.87
C THR A 176 15.25 -3.93 20.30
N CYS A 177 14.25 -3.74 21.17
CA CYS A 177 12.90 -3.29 20.91
C CYS A 177 12.20 -3.95 19.71
N THR A 178 11.14 -4.68 19.99
CA THR A 178 10.19 -5.12 18.96
C THR A 178 8.89 -4.34 19.08
N THR A 179 8.10 -4.27 18.00
CA THR A 179 6.81 -3.57 18.01
C THR A 179 5.88 -4.10 19.09
N ALA A 180 5.94 -5.41 19.38
CA ALA A 180 5.18 -6.06 20.45
C ALA A 180 5.61 -5.60 21.86
N GLN A 181 6.87 -5.20 22.04
CA GLN A 181 7.41 -4.70 23.31
C GLN A 181 7.25 -3.19 23.45
N GLY A 182 7.25 -2.45 22.33
CA GLY A 182 7.05 -1.01 22.30
C GLY A 182 5.60 -0.58 22.39
N THR A 183 4.63 -1.49 22.24
CA THR A 183 3.21 -1.16 22.31
C THR A 183 2.50 -2.01 23.36
N THR A 184 1.35 -1.54 23.85
CA THR A 184 0.50 -2.39 24.69
C THR A 184 -0.02 -3.58 23.89
N ALA A 185 -0.29 -4.71 24.55
CA ALA A 185 -0.73 -5.93 23.88
C ALA A 185 -2.00 -5.71 23.03
N ASP A 186 -2.96 -4.94 23.55
CA ASP A 186 -4.20 -4.60 22.83
C ASP A 186 -3.91 -3.78 21.57
N MET A 187 -3.02 -2.78 21.67
CA MET A 187 -2.66 -1.94 20.54
C MET A 187 -1.91 -2.76 19.47
N TYR A 188 -0.98 -3.61 19.88
CA TYR A 188 -0.28 -4.52 18.97
C TYR A 188 -1.27 -5.43 18.21
N MET A 189 -2.26 -5.98 18.91
CA MET A 189 -3.30 -6.80 18.31
C MET A 189 -4.16 -6.01 17.31
N ILE A 190 -4.56 -4.78 17.64
CA ILE A 190 -5.31 -3.90 16.72
C ILE A 190 -4.49 -3.64 15.45
N LEU A 191 -3.21 -3.26 15.57
CA LEU A 191 -2.34 -2.97 14.43
C LEU A 191 -2.24 -4.18 13.47
N ARG A 192 -2.05 -5.39 14.03
CA ARG A 192 -1.99 -6.63 13.23
C ARG A 192 -3.35 -6.97 12.63
N LEU A 193 -4.42 -6.85 13.41
CA LEU A 193 -5.77 -7.17 12.95
C LEU A 193 -6.17 -6.27 11.78
N THR A 194 -5.88 -4.96 11.84
CA THR A 194 -6.12 -4.03 10.73
C THR A 194 -5.39 -4.45 9.46
N ARG A 195 -4.13 -4.89 9.56
CA ARG A 195 -3.38 -5.42 8.41
C ARG A 195 -4.04 -6.65 7.80
N VAL A 196 -4.41 -7.61 8.64
CA VAL A 196 -5.03 -8.88 8.20
C VAL A 196 -6.39 -8.62 7.58
N VAL A 197 -7.26 -7.85 8.24
CA VAL A 197 -8.60 -7.51 7.74
C VAL A 197 -8.51 -6.73 6.43
N GLY A 198 -7.61 -5.75 6.31
CA GLY A 198 -7.41 -5.01 5.06
C GLY A 198 -6.97 -5.91 3.90
N SER A 199 -6.07 -6.87 4.17
CA SER A 199 -5.59 -7.83 3.18
C SER A 199 -6.68 -8.83 2.76
N CYS A 200 -7.47 -9.34 3.71
CA CYS A 200 -8.61 -10.22 3.42
C CYS A 200 -9.71 -9.50 2.64
N ALA A 201 -10.04 -8.26 3.02
CA ALA A 201 -11.00 -7.43 2.31
C ALA A 201 -10.56 -7.18 0.85
N CYS A 202 -9.27 -6.93 0.63
CA CYS A 202 -8.70 -6.83 -0.71
C CYS A 202 -8.95 -8.11 -1.52
N ALA A 203 -8.64 -9.30 -0.98
CA ALA A 203 -8.88 -10.57 -1.68
C ALA A 203 -10.36 -10.76 -2.07
N ILE A 204 -11.28 -10.39 -1.18
CA ILE A 204 -12.73 -10.43 -1.46
C ILE A 204 -13.12 -9.49 -2.60
N VAL A 205 -12.56 -8.27 -2.64
CA VAL A 205 -12.81 -7.29 -3.71
C VAL A 205 -12.25 -7.76 -5.06
N TYR A 206 -11.18 -8.56 -5.08
CA TYR A 206 -10.61 -9.09 -6.32
C TYR A 206 -11.49 -10.15 -7.02
N ILE A 207 -12.32 -10.89 -6.27
CA ILE A 207 -13.23 -11.90 -6.84
C ILE A 207 -14.18 -11.31 -7.90
N PRO A 208 -14.97 -10.25 -7.62
CA PRO A 208 -15.86 -9.65 -8.63
C PRO A 208 -15.10 -8.97 -9.76
N ILE A 209 -13.91 -8.40 -9.50
CA ILE A 209 -13.04 -7.83 -10.54
C ILE A 209 -12.66 -8.92 -11.55
N PHE A 210 -12.15 -10.05 -11.04
CA PHE A 210 -11.73 -11.17 -11.87
C PHE A 210 -12.90 -11.73 -12.69
N ALA A 211 -14.05 -11.98 -12.05
CA ALA A 211 -15.25 -12.46 -12.73
C ALA A 211 -15.68 -11.52 -13.87
N ARG A 212 -15.64 -10.20 -13.65
CA ARG A 212 -16.04 -9.23 -14.69
C ARG A 212 -15.06 -9.20 -15.86
N ILE A 213 -13.76 -9.25 -15.59
CA ILE A 213 -12.72 -9.30 -16.64
C ILE A 213 -12.85 -10.60 -17.45
N TYR A 214 -13.04 -11.73 -16.77
CA TYR A 214 -13.21 -13.03 -17.41
C TYR A 214 -14.43 -13.06 -18.35
N LEU A 215 -15.60 -12.62 -17.87
CA LEU A 215 -16.81 -12.54 -18.70
C LEU A 215 -16.64 -11.58 -19.90
N ALA A 216 -15.95 -10.46 -19.71
CA ALA A 216 -15.65 -9.52 -20.80
C ALA A 216 -14.70 -10.13 -21.85
N SER A 217 -13.75 -10.97 -21.42
CA SER A 217 -12.83 -11.65 -22.33
C SER A 217 -13.54 -12.67 -23.23
N ILE A 218 -14.46 -13.47 -22.67
CA ILE A 218 -15.27 -14.45 -23.41
C ILE A 218 -16.13 -13.75 -24.46
N SER A 219 -16.83 -12.67 -24.06
CA SER A 219 -17.68 -11.92 -24.99
C SER A 219 -16.91 -11.35 -26.19
N ARG A 220 -15.64 -10.97 -26.00
CA ARG A 220 -14.78 -10.48 -27.10
C ARG A 220 -14.27 -11.62 -27.99
N GLY A 221 -13.96 -12.78 -27.42
CA GLY A 221 -13.52 -13.96 -28.17
C GLY A 221 -14.55 -14.41 -29.22
N SER A 222 -15.83 -14.46 -28.85
CA SER A 222 -16.91 -14.85 -29.77
C SER A 222 -17.05 -13.89 -30.97
N ILE A 223 -16.80 -12.59 -30.77
CA ILE A 223 -16.89 -11.60 -31.85
C ILE A 223 -15.74 -11.78 -32.87
N MET A 224 -14.53 -12.14 -32.40
CA MET A 224 -13.40 -12.40 -33.30
C MET A 224 -13.57 -13.70 -34.10
N HIS A 225 -14.13 -14.75 -33.48
CA HIS A 225 -14.33 -16.01 -34.19
C HIS A 225 -15.40 -15.90 -35.30
N VAL A 226 -16.45 -15.09 -35.10
CA VAL A 226 -17.46 -14.80 -36.13
C VAL A 226 -16.84 -14.09 -37.34
N ARG A 227 -15.86 -13.18 -37.14
CA ARG A 227 -15.17 -12.51 -38.25
C ARG A 227 -14.26 -13.43 -39.07
N THR A 228 -13.84 -14.56 -38.50
CA THR A 228 -12.89 -15.48 -39.18
C THR A 228 -13.61 -16.53 -40.02
N ILE A 229 -14.84 -16.91 -39.64
CA ILE A 229 -15.66 -17.89 -40.38
C ILE A 229 -16.37 -17.23 -41.56
N THR A 230 -16.70 -15.94 -41.46
CA THR A 230 -17.02 -15.15 -42.65
C THR A 230 -15.71 -14.89 -43.39
N GLY A 231 -15.34 -15.77 -44.33
CA GLY A 231 -14.26 -15.54 -45.29
C GLY A 231 -14.34 -14.14 -45.91
N PRO A 232 -13.24 -13.61 -46.49
CA PRO A 232 -13.14 -12.23 -46.95
C PRO A 232 -14.41 -11.80 -47.68
N SER A 233 -15.26 -11.06 -46.97
CA SER A 233 -16.57 -10.69 -47.48
C SER A 233 -16.33 -9.86 -48.74
N PRO A 234 -17.02 -10.19 -49.85
CA PRO A 234 -16.83 -9.52 -51.13
C PRO A 234 -16.91 -8.02 -50.90
N ARG A 235 -15.91 -7.27 -51.38
CA ARG A 235 -15.75 -5.80 -51.26
C ARG A 235 -17.07 -5.04 -51.09
N VAL A 236 -17.65 -5.07 -49.90
CA VAL A 236 -18.72 -4.15 -49.52
C VAL A 236 -17.98 -2.85 -49.35
N SER A 237 -18.24 -1.94 -50.28
CA SER A 237 -17.54 -0.67 -50.35
C SER A 237 -17.49 -0.08 -48.94
N ILE A 238 -16.29 0.31 -48.49
CA ILE A 238 -16.06 0.92 -47.18
C ILE A 238 -17.01 2.12 -46.96
N GLU A 239 -17.52 2.71 -48.04
CA GLU A 239 -18.56 3.75 -48.06
C GLU A 239 -19.92 3.30 -47.55
N GLU A 240 -20.42 2.11 -47.91
CA GLU A 240 -21.67 1.61 -47.34
C GLU A 240 -21.53 1.35 -45.85
N LEU A 241 -20.41 0.75 -45.42
CA LEU A 241 -20.16 0.52 -44.00
C LEU A 241 -20.02 1.84 -43.22
N ARG A 242 -19.38 2.87 -43.82
CA ARG A 242 -19.32 4.22 -43.23
C ARG A 242 -20.70 4.84 -43.09
N LYS A 243 -21.57 4.71 -44.11
CA LYS A 243 -22.95 5.21 -44.06
C LYS A 243 -23.76 4.49 -42.98
N SER A 244 -23.61 3.17 -42.84
CA SER A 244 -24.30 2.39 -41.79
C SER A 244 -23.81 2.76 -40.39
N ILE A 245 -22.49 2.93 -40.20
CA ILE A 245 -21.91 3.33 -38.91
C ILE A 245 -22.29 4.76 -38.56
N SER A 246 -22.28 5.70 -39.52
CA SER A 246 -22.72 7.08 -39.30
C SER A 246 -24.19 7.14 -38.86
N LYS A 247 -25.08 6.38 -39.53
CA LYS A 247 -26.51 6.34 -39.19
C LYS A 247 -26.75 5.73 -37.80
N LYS A 248 -25.96 4.72 -37.41
CA LYS A 248 -26.08 4.07 -36.09
C LYS A 248 -25.51 4.92 -34.95
N LYS A 249 -24.45 5.70 -35.20
CA LYS A 249 -23.84 6.59 -34.21
C LYS A 249 -24.76 7.78 -33.85
N SER A 250 -25.47 8.33 -34.82
CA SER A 250 -26.48 9.38 -34.59
C SER A 250 -27.63 8.92 -33.70
N GLY A 251 -28.10 7.68 -33.88
CA GLY A 251 -29.17 7.11 -33.04
C GLY A 251 -28.73 6.85 -31.60
N PHE A 252 -27.49 6.38 -31.39
CA PHE A 252 -26.99 6.07 -30.04
C PHE A 252 -26.78 7.34 -29.21
N ILE A 253 -26.22 8.40 -29.81
CA ILE A 253 -26.05 9.70 -29.13
C ILE A 253 -27.41 10.28 -28.74
N GLN A 254 -28.42 10.18 -29.61
CA GLN A 254 -29.75 10.70 -29.33
C GLN A 254 -30.50 9.91 -28.23
N ALA A 255 -30.27 8.59 -28.15
CA ALA A 255 -30.81 7.75 -27.08
C ALA A 255 -30.13 8.00 -25.72
N GLU A 256 -28.81 8.24 -25.70
CA GLU A 256 -28.09 8.60 -24.48
C GLU A 256 -28.50 9.98 -23.96
N GLN A 257 -28.71 10.95 -24.86
CA GLN A 257 -29.14 12.29 -24.51
C GLN A 257 -30.53 12.28 -23.86
N LYS A 258 -31.49 11.53 -24.41
CA LYS A 258 -32.83 11.36 -23.82
C LYS A 258 -32.80 10.68 -22.44
N ARG A 259 -31.85 9.77 -22.20
CA ARG A 259 -31.69 9.10 -20.90
C ARG A 259 -31.13 10.02 -19.82
N PHE A 260 -30.36 11.04 -20.21
CA PHE A 260 -29.85 12.05 -19.29
C PHE A 260 -30.91 13.11 -18.94
N THR A 261 -31.75 13.52 -19.89
CA THR A 261 -32.82 14.50 -19.61
C THR A 261 -33.89 13.96 -18.66
N PHE A 262 -34.19 12.66 -18.71
CA PHE A 262 -35.21 12.04 -17.85
C PHE A 262 -34.77 11.84 -16.38
N LYS A 263 -33.50 12.07 -16.05
CA LYS A 263 -32.98 11.95 -14.67
C LYS A 263 -32.82 13.29 -13.95
N LEU A 264 -33.15 14.40 -14.60
CA LEU A 264 -33.02 15.77 -14.08
C LEU A 264 -34.38 16.47 -13.86
N SER A 265 -35.48 15.75 -14.07
CA SER A 265 -36.86 16.11 -13.71
C SER A 265 -37.33 15.23 -12.55
#